data_AF-A0A370AXA8-F1
#
_entry.id   AF-A0A370AXA8-F1
#
_cell.length_a   1.000
_cell.length_b   1.000
_cell.length_c   1.000
_cell.angle_alpha   90.00
_cell.angle_beta   90.00
_cell.angle_gamma   90.00
#
_symmetry.space_group_name_H-M   'P 1'
#
loop_
_entity.id
_entity.type
_entity.pdbx_description
1 polymer ?
#
loop_
_entity_poly.entity_id
_entity_poly.type
_entity_poly.pdbx_seq_one_letter_code
_entity_poly.pdbx_strand_id
1 'polypeptide(L)'
;MMILRRGLLWCGVAGSALFLLLMLVNDVIKPDYDPVRDAVSEAEIGSGGWLQILNFVVSGLLIAASSVAISQTVNRWTGVLVGFVGAGLALSGVFVTDPVPTDHTTWHGTIHNATGTISSVALIAACFVAARWQATSRWCWYSVLVGIAMPLTFVVALGATESLGIWQRLTNVLGWTWLIALEVRAMRTPMTSRA
;
A
#
# COMPACT_ATOMS: atom_id res chain seq x y z
N MET A 1 -19.62 -19.32 -2.81
CA MET A 1 -19.37 -17.86 -2.93
C MET A 1 -18.79 -17.22 -1.66
N MET A 2 -19.30 -17.54 -0.45
CA MET A 2 -18.81 -16.98 0.83
C MET A 2 -17.33 -17.30 1.12
N ILE A 3 -16.91 -18.54 0.92
CA ILE A 3 -15.52 -19.00 1.16
C ILE A 3 -14.55 -18.24 0.24
N LEU A 4 -14.87 -18.14 -1.05
CA LEU A 4 -14.05 -17.43 -2.03
C LEU A 4 -13.86 -15.96 -1.66
N ARG A 5 -14.94 -15.26 -1.29
CA ARG A 5 -14.87 -13.85 -0.88
C ARG A 5 -14.02 -13.64 0.37
N ARG A 6 -14.16 -14.50 1.39
CA ARG A 6 -13.30 -14.47 2.58
C ARG A 6 -11.84 -14.75 2.23
N GLY A 7 -11.59 -15.70 1.33
CA GLY A 7 -10.24 -15.98 0.82
C GLY A 7 -9.62 -14.76 0.15
N LEU A 8 -10.36 -14.06 -0.71
CA LEU A 8 -9.91 -12.83 -1.36
C LEU A 8 -9.63 -11.70 -0.37
N LEU A 9 -10.45 -11.52 0.67
CA LEU A 9 -10.16 -10.55 1.74
C LEU A 9 -8.91 -10.92 2.54
N TRP A 10 -8.69 -12.22 2.80
CA TRP A 10 -7.46 -12.70 3.41
C TRP A 10 -6.23 -12.49 2.51
N CYS A 11 -6.37 -12.56 1.18
CA CYS A 11 -5.28 -12.21 0.27
C CYS A 11 -4.80 -10.78 0.53
N GLY A 12 -5.71 -9.81 0.62
CA GLY A 12 -5.30 -8.42 0.87
C GLY A 12 -4.67 -8.21 2.24
N VAL A 13 -5.17 -8.91 3.28
CA VAL A 13 -4.57 -8.85 4.63
C VAL A 13 -3.16 -9.41 4.58
N ALA A 14 -2.99 -10.56 3.93
CA ALA A 14 -1.70 -11.19 3.73
C ALA A 14 -0.75 -10.32 2.90
N GLY A 15 -1.22 -9.69 1.82
CA GLY A 15 -0.41 -8.79 0.98
C GLY A 15 0.06 -7.56 1.75
N SER A 16 -0.85 -6.89 2.46
CA SER A 16 -0.50 -5.71 3.26
C SER A 16 0.45 -6.06 4.42
N ALA A 17 0.25 -7.20 5.08
CA ALA A 17 1.14 -7.66 6.15
C ALA A 17 2.51 -8.12 5.63
N LEU A 18 2.53 -8.82 4.48
CA LEU A 18 3.75 -9.25 3.81
C LEU A 18 4.60 -8.04 3.42
N PHE A 19 3.97 -6.98 2.90
CA PHE A 19 4.64 -5.72 2.61
C PHE A 19 5.43 -5.20 3.81
N LEU A 20 4.73 -5.01 4.92
CA LEU A 20 5.31 -4.46 6.14
C LEU A 20 6.40 -5.37 6.69
N LEU A 21 6.19 -6.68 6.65
CA LEU A 21 7.18 -7.65 7.12
C LEU A 21 8.46 -7.60 6.28
N LEU A 22 8.34 -7.67 4.95
CA LEU A 22 9.50 -7.70 4.07
C LEU A 22 10.23 -6.36 4.00
N MET A 23 9.51 -5.25 4.20
CA MET A 23 10.13 -3.94 4.44
C MET A 23 11.05 -3.99 5.67
N LEU A 24 10.56 -4.48 6.81
CA LEU A 24 11.37 -4.61 8.03
C LEU A 24 12.50 -5.63 7.89
N VAL A 25 12.33 -6.67 7.07
CA VAL A 25 13.41 -7.60 6.75
C VAL A 25 14.51 -6.88 5.96
N ASN A 26 14.15 -6.11 4.93
CA ASN A 26 15.11 -5.31 4.17
C ASN A 26 15.84 -4.29 5.04
N ASP A 27 15.17 -3.71 6.04
CA ASP A 27 15.79 -2.79 7.00
C ASP A 27 16.99 -3.41 7.76
N VAL A 28 17.04 -4.75 7.85
CA VAL A 28 18.08 -5.48 8.58
C VAL A 28 19.09 -6.15 7.64
N ILE A 29 18.63 -6.70 6.52
CA ILE A 29 19.46 -7.59 5.69
C ILE A 29 20.04 -6.93 4.45
N LYS A 30 19.51 -5.79 4.02
CA LYS A 30 19.94 -5.15 2.78
C LYS A 30 21.30 -4.48 2.99
N PRO A 31 22.35 -4.87 2.26
CA PRO A 31 23.66 -4.23 2.37
C PRO A 31 23.59 -2.77 1.94
N ASP A 32 24.35 -1.91 2.62
CA ASP A 32 24.52 -0.48 2.31
C ASP A 32 23.20 0.32 2.29
N TYR A 33 22.16 -0.19 2.95
CA TYR A 33 20.84 0.42 3.06
C TYR A 33 20.64 0.98 4.47
N ASP A 34 20.33 2.28 4.56
CA ASP A 34 20.01 2.96 5.81
C ASP A 34 18.49 3.19 5.90
N PRO A 35 17.76 2.52 6.82
CA PRO A 35 16.32 2.68 6.96
C PRO A 35 15.86 4.08 7.36
N VAL A 36 16.76 4.90 7.90
CA VAL A 36 16.47 6.28 8.26
C VAL A 36 16.46 7.16 7.02
N ARG A 37 17.53 7.07 6.23
CA ARG A 37 17.76 7.93 5.07
C ARG A 37 17.08 7.40 3.82
N ASP A 38 17.24 6.12 3.52
CA ASP A 38 16.90 5.54 2.23
C ASP A 38 15.43 5.10 2.19
N ALA A 39 14.78 5.41 1.07
CA ALA A 39 13.40 5.05 0.81
C ALA A 39 13.23 3.52 0.77
N VAL A 40 12.08 3.01 1.22
CA VAL A 40 11.66 1.60 1.12
C VAL A 40 11.77 1.08 -0.32
N SER A 41 11.46 1.91 -1.31
CA SER A 41 11.61 1.57 -2.73
C SER A 41 13.07 1.40 -3.16
N GLU A 42 14.02 2.13 -2.56
CA GLU A 42 15.45 2.01 -2.90
C GLU A 42 16.04 0.65 -2.50
N ALA A 43 15.34 -0.11 -1.65
CA ALA A 43 15.73 -1.49 -1.35
C ALA A 43 15.68 -2.40 -2.60
N GLU A 44 15.06 -2.00 -3.71
CA GLU A 44 15.11 -2.70 -5.00
C GLU A 44 16.48 -2.61 -5.70
N ILE A 45 17.31 -1.65 -5.32
CA ILE A 45 18.54 -1.32 -6.05
C ILE A 45 19.68 -2.26 -5.66
N GLY A 46 20.38 -2.79 -6.66
CA GLY A 46 21.61 -3.56 -6.48
C GLY A 46 21.42 -4.94 -5.84
N SER A 47 22.46 -5.42 -5.15
CA SER A 47 22.47 -6.77 -4.57
C SER A 47 21.38 -6.95 -3.52
N GLY A 48 20.60 -8.05 -3.62
CA GLY A 48 19.47 -8.33 -2.73
C GLY A 48 18.16 -7.63 -3.10
N GLY A 49 18.16 -6.76 -4.12
CA GLY A 49 16.98 -5.97 -4.48
C GLY A 49 15.77 -6.76 -4.97
N TRP A 50 16.00 -7.99 -5.42
CA TRP A 50 14.95 -8.94 -5.78
C TRP A 50 13.94 -9.17 -4.65
N LEU A 51 14.34 -9.05 -3.37
CA LEU A 51 13.42 -9.24 -2.25
C LEU A 51 12.37 -8.13 -2.21
N GLN A 52 12.77 -6.88 -2.43
CA GLN A 52 11.84 -5.76 -2.47
C GLN A 52 10.96 -5.80 -3.74
N ILE A 53 11.51 -6.22 -4.88
CA ILE A 53 10.74 -6.46 -6.11
C ILE A 53 9.65 -7.52 -5.87
N LEU A 54 10.02 -8.67 -5.28
CA LEU A 54 9.05 -9.70 -4.92
C LEU A 54 8.02 -9.19 -3.93
N ASN A 55 8.46 -8.36 -2.97
CA ASN A 55 7.56 -7.76 -2.00
C ASN A 55 6.48 -6.91 -2.68
N PHE A 56 6.86 -6.01 -3.59
CA PHE A 56 5.93 -5.18 -4.35
C PHE A 56 5.01 -6.01 -5.25
N VAL A 57 5.56 -6.95 -6.03
CA VAL A 57 4.77 -7.76 -6.97
C VAL A 57 3.78 -8.65 -6.24
N VAL A 58 4.23 -9.43 -5.26
CA VAL A 58 3.35 -10.39 -4.55
C VAL A 58 2.31 -9.66 -3.71
N SER A 59 2.72 -8.65 -2.93
CA SER A 59 1.78 -7.87 -2.12
C SER A 59 0.76 -7.14 -2.99
N GLY A 60 1.22 -6.54 -4.10
CA GLY A 60 0.36 -5.84 -5.06
C GLY A 60 -0.68 -6.76 -5.69
N LEU A 61 -0.28 -7.95 -6.15
CA LEU A 61 -1.20 -8.94 -6.73
C LEU A 61 -2.24 -9.44 -5.72
N LEU A 62 -1.82 -9.68 -4.48
CA LEU A 62 -2.71 -10.12 -3.39
C LEU A 62 -3.75 -9.04 -3.03
N ILE A 63 -3.33 -7.77 -2.96
CA ILE A 63 -4.21 -6.61 -2.75
C ILE A 63 -5.15 -6.40 -3.94
N ALA A 64 -4.64 -6.53 -5.17
CA ALA A 64 -5.46 -6.45 -6.38
C ALA A 64 -6.53 -7.55 -6.40
N ALA A 65 -6.22 -8.76 -5.93
CA ALA A 65 -7.20 -9.84 -5.81
C ALA A 65 -8.30 -9.51 -4.77
N SER A 66 -7.94 -8.89 -3.64
CA SER A 66 -8.92 -8.52 -2.59
C SER A 66 -9.93 -7.47 -3.06
N SER A 67 -9.54 -6.64 -4.04
CA SER A 67 -10.38 -5.59 -4.63
C SER A 67 -11.76 -6.07 -5.11
N VAL A 68 -11.84 -7.32 -5.61
CA VAL A 68 -13.09 -7.93 -6.07
C VAL A 68 -14.04 -8.14 -4.89
N ALA A 69 -13.54 -8.68 -3.78
CA ALA A 69 -14.35 -8.86 -2.58
C ALA A 69 -14.71 -7.51 -1.94
N ILE A 70 -13.81 -6.53 -1.94
CA ILE A 70 -14.09 -5.17 -1.45
C ILE A 70 -15.19 -4.50 -2.28
N SER A 71 -15.16 -4.63 -3.61
CA SER A 71 -16.20 -4.12 -4.52
C SER A 71 -17.59 -4.63 -4.15
N GLN A 72 -17.68 -5.89 -3.73
CA GLN A 72 -18.92 -6.57 -3.36
C GLN A 72 -19.35 -6.32 -1.91
N THR A 73 -18.43 -5.91 -1.03
CA THR A 73 -18.68 -5.77 0.43
C THR A 73 -18.82 -4.35 0.90
N VAL A 74 -17.91 -3.51 0.46
CA VAL A 74 -17.79 -2.13 0.90
C VAL A 74 -18.62 -1.27 -0.03
N ASN A 75 -18.13 -1.08 -1.24
CA ASN A 75 -18.84 -0.55 -2.40
C ASN A 75 -17.91 -0.68 -3.62
N ARG A 76 -18.48 -0.53 -4.83
CA ARG A 76 -17.74 -0.64 -6.09
C ARG A 76 -16.53 0.31 -6.19
N TRP A 77 -16.64 1.53 -5.65
CA TRP A 77 -15.61 2.56 -5.80
C TRP A 77 -14.40 2.28 -4.92
N THR A 78 -14.62 1.86 -3.66
CA THR A 78 -13.52 1.41 -2.80
C THR A 78 -12.80 0.22 -3.43
N GLY A 79 -13.53 -0.72 -4.02
CA GLY A 79 -12.92 -1.85 -4.71
C GLY A 79 -12.08 -1.43 -5.92
N VAL A 80 -12.60 -0.56 -6.80
CA VAL A 80 -11.82 -0.02 -7.93
C VAL A 80 -10.54 0.68 -7.45
N LEU A 81 -10.62 1.50 -6.40
CA LEU A 81 -9.46 2.19 -5.83
C LEU A 81 -8.44 1.19 -5.28
N VAL A 82 -8.85 0.18 -4.51
CA VAL A 82 -7.94 -0.87 -4.02
C VAL A 82 -7.34 -1.68 -5.18
N GLY A 83 -8.08 -1.89 -6.27
CA GLY A 83 -7.55 -2.47 -7.49
C GLY A 83 -6.38 -1.66 -8.06
N PHE A 84 -6.51 -0.33 -8.13
CA PHE A 84 -5.41 0.56 -8.53
C PHE A 84 -4.25 0.53 -7.53
N VAL A 85 -4.52 0.46 -6.22
CA VAL A 85 -3.48 0.30 -5.19
C VAL A 85 -2.62 -0.94 -5.47
N GLY A 86 -3.25 -2.10 -5.62
CA GLY A 86 -2.54 -3.36 -5.84
C GLY A 86 -1.84 -3.43 -7.20
N ALA A 87 -2.51 -2.99 -8.28
CA ALA A 87 -1.94 -3.02 -9.63
C ALA A 87 -0.75 -2.06 -9.77
N GLY A 88 -0.87 -0.83 -9.26
CA GLY A 88 0.23 0.14 -9.28
C GLY A 88 1.41 -0.34 -8.44
N LEU A 89 1.17 -0.94 -7.27
CA LEU A 89 2.24 -1.48 -6.43
C LEU A 89 2.98 -2.62 -7.13
N ALA A 90 2.25 -3.55 -7.75
CA ALA A 90 2.86 -4.64 -8.48
C ALA A 90 3.69 -4.14 -9.68
N LEU A 91 3.19 -3.12 -10.39
CA LEU A 91 3.93 -2.49 -11.48
C LEU A 91 5.17 -1.75 -10.98
N SER A 92 5.12 -1.06 -9.83
CA SER A 92 6.31 -0.44 -9.22
C SER A 92 7.40 -1.48 -8.95
N GLY A 93 7.05 -2.71 -8.56
CA GLY A 93 8.00 -3.81 -8.43
C GLY A 93 8.64 -4.27 -9.74
N VAL A 94 7.96 -4.11 -10.88
CA VAL A 94 8.50 -4.49 -12.19
C VAL A 94 9.51 -3.44 -12.70
N PHE A 95 9.27 -2.17 -12.39
CA PHE A 95 10.12 -1.07 -12.81
C PHE A 95 10.94 -0.56 -11.62
N VAL A 96 12.20 -0.99 -11.51
CA VAL A 96 13.09 -0.61 -10.41
C VAL A 96 13.23 0.92 -10.30
N THR A 97 13.15 1.44 -9.07
CA THR A 97 13.31 2.88 -8.80
C THR A 97 14.73 3.38 -9.07
N ASP A 98 14.84 4.69 -9.32
CA ASP A 98 16.13 5.40 -9.31
C ASP A 98 16.56 5.73 -7.86
N PRO A 99 17.85 5.86 -7.57
CA PRO A 99 18.35 6.29 -6.26
C PRO A 99 17.95 7.74 -5.94
N VAL A 100 17.92 8.11 -4.65
CA VAL A 100 17.63 9.47 -4.20
C VAL A 100 18.81 9.99 -3.36
N PRO A 101 19.44 11.12 -3.75
CA PRO A 101 19.21 11.90 -4.97
C PRO A 101 19.69 11.16 -6.24
N THR A 102 19.07 11.46 -7.39
CA THR A 102 19.51 10.99 -8.71
C THR A 102 19.99 12.15 -9.58
N ASP A 103 21.10 11.96 -10.29
CA ASP A 103 21.59 12.89 -11.32
C ASP A 103 20.85 12.72 -12.66
N HIS A 104 20.21 11.57 -12.87
CA HIS A 104 19.53 11.23 -14.12
C HIS A 104 18.34 10.30 -13.87
N THR A 105 17.13 10.80 -14.09
CA THR A 105 15.91 9.98 -14.02
C THR A 105 15.83 9.01 -15.20
N THR A 106 15.70 7.72 -14.93
CA THR A 106 15.52 6.70 -15.96
C THR A 106 14.04 6.52 -16.31
N TRP A 107 13.77 5.87 -17.45
CA TRP A 107 12.39 5.54 -17.81
C TRP A 107 11.79 4.49 -16.84
N HIS A 108 12.59 3.59 -16.28
CA HIS A 108 12.17 2.67 -15.22
C HIS A 108 11.75 3.44 -13.97
N GLY A 109 12.61 4.31 -13.43
CA GLY A 109 12.29 5.14 -12.27
C GLY A 109 11.10 6.06 -12.51
N THR A 110 10.92 6.56 -13.73
CA THR A 110 9.73 7.34 -14.11
C THR A 110 8.44 6.51 -13.98
N ILE A 111 8.42 5.28 -14.51
CA ILE A 111 7.25 4.40 -14.40
C ILE A 111 7.03 3.93 -12.96
N HIS A 112 8.12 3.64 -12.22
CA HIS A 112 8.07 3.33 -10.79
C HIS A 112 7.34 4.42 -10.01
N ASN A 113 7.81 5.67 -10.14
CA ASN A 113 7.26 6.80 -9.43
C ASN A 113 5.82 7.10 -9.85
N ALA A 114 5.50 6.99 -11.14
CA ALA A 114 4.13 7.18 -11.63
C ALA A 114 3.17 6.14 -11.05
N THR A 115 3.54 4.86 -11.07
CA THR A 115 2.71 3.75 -10.56
C THR A 115 2.57 3.80 -9.04
N GLY A 116 3.66 4.10 -8.32
CA GLY A 116 3.64 4.32 -6.87
C GLY A 116 2.78 5.51 -6.46
N THR A 117 2.81 6.60 -7.24
CA THR A 117 1.94 7.77 -7.03
C THR A 117 0.47 7.41 -7.24
N ILE A 118 0.15 6.69 -8.33
CA ILE A 118 -1.22 6.23 -8.60
C ILE A 118 -1.73 5.36 -7.45
N SER A 119 -0.92 4.39 -6.99
CA SER A 119 -1.27 3.55 -5.84
C SER A 119 -1.49 4.36 -4.57
N SER A 120 -0.61 5.31 -4.27
CA SER A 120 -0.69 6.14 -3.07
C SER A 120 -1.95 7.01 -3.08
N VAL A 121 -2.23 7.69 -4.19
CA VAL A 121 -3.44 8.52 -4.36
C VAL A 121 -4.71 7.66 -4.28
N ALA A 122 -4.70 6.47 -4.89
CA ALA A 122 -5.83 5.56 -4.83
C ALA A 122 -6.11 5.08 -3.38
N LEU A 123 -5.07 4.79 -2.60
CA LEU A 123 -5.20 4.39 -1.19
C LEU A 123 -5.74 5.53 -0.33
N ILE A 124 -5.24 6.74 -0.52
CA ILE A 124 -5.74 7.95 0.14
C ILE A 124 -7.23 8.17 -0.19
N ALA A 125 -7.60 8.09 -1.47
CA ALA A 125 -9.00 8.22 -1.88
C ALA A 125 -9.88 7.10 -1.28
N ALA A 126 -9.37 5.87 -1.21
CA ALA A 126 -10.08 4.73 -0.63
C ALA A 126 -10.42 4.98 0.85
N CYS A 127 -9.53 5.65 1.60
CA CYS A 127 -9.77 6.05 2.99
C CYS A 127 -11.05 6.90 3.10
N PHE A 128 -11.17 7.94 2.28
CA PHE A 128 -12.33 8.83 2.33
C PHE A 128 -13.62 8.18 1.83
N VAL A 129 -13.54 7.38 0.76
CA VAL A 129 -14.72 6.70 0.21
C VAL A 129 -15.25 5.64 1.19
N ALA A 130 -14.36 4.88 1.83
CA ALA A 130 -14.74 3.85 2.77
C ALA A 130 -15.09 4.39 4.17
N ALA A 131 -14.74 5.63 4.52
CA ALA A 131 -15.07 6.25 5.81
C ALA A 131 -16.58 6.23 6.11
N ARG A 132 -17.42 6.34 5.07
CA ARG A 132 -18.89 6.32 5.17
C ARG A 132 -19.50 4.92 5.17
N TRP A 133 -18.73 3.89 4.82
CA TRP A 133 -19.24 2.52 4.79
C TRP A 133 -19.41 1.97 6.21
N GLN A 134 -20.64 1.56 6.54
CA GLN A 134 -21.03 1.18 7.91
C GLN A 134 -20.52 2.18 8.94
N ALA A 135 -20.77 3.47 8.71
CA ALA A 135 -20.16 4.54 9.48
C ALA A 135 -20.41 4.36 11.00
N THR A 136 -19.32 4.16 11.73
CA THR A 136 -19.27 4.39 13.18
C THR A 136 -18.35 5.59 13.37
N SER A 137 -18.56 6.39 14.42
CA SER A 137 -17.73 7.59 14.65
C SER A 137 -16.24 7.24 14.69
N ARG A 138 -15.87 6.11 15.29
CA ARG A 138 -14.48 5.62 15.35
C ARG A 138 -13.92 5.29 13.96
N TRP A 139 -14.66 4.54 13.14
CA TRP A 139 -14.21 4.15 11.79
C TRP A 139 -14.08 5.35 10.86
N CYS A 140 -15.04 6.28 10.92
CA CYS A 140 -15.02 7.50 10.12
C CYS A 140 -13.80 8.34 10.44
N TRP A 141 -13.56 8.63 11.73
CA TRP A 141 -12.39 9.40 12.16
C TRP A 141 -11.07 8.70 11.84
N TYR A 142 -10.97 7.39 12.09
CA TYR A 142 -9.76 6.65 11.75
C TYR A 142 -9.43 6.75 10.26
N SER A 143 -10.42 6.55 9.39
CA SER A 143 -10.21 6.61 7.93
C SER A 143 -9.86 8.01 7.47
N VAL A 144 -10.53 9.04 7.98
CA VAL A 144 -10.23 10.44 7.65
C VAL A 144 -8.82 10.83 8.13
N LEU A 145 -8.45 10.46 9.36
CA LEU A 145 -7.13 10.77 9.91
C LEU A 145 -6.01 10.09 9.12
N VAL A 146 -6.17 8.81 8.75
CA VAL A 146 -5.19 8.12 7.89
C VAL A 146 -5.12 8.79 6.50
N GLY A 147 -6.26 9.07 5.87
CA GLY A 147 -6.32 9.72 4.57
C GLY A 147 -5.68 11.12 4.55
N ILE A 148 -5.66 11.83 5.68
CA ILE A 148 -4.98 13.12 5.84
C ILE A 148 -3.49 12.92 6.21
N ALA A 149 -3.18 11.98 7.09
CA ALA A 149 -1.81 11.78 7.58
C ALA A 149 -0.86 11.27 6.48
N MET A 150 -1.34 10.42 5.56
CA MET A 150 -0.53 9.92 4.44
C MET A 150 0.05 11.01 3.52
N PRO A 151 -0.75 11.95 2.96
CA PRO A 151 -0.18 13.01 2.15
C PRO A 151 0.70 13.97 2.96
N LEU A 152 0.39 14.22 4.24
CA LEU A 152 1.24 15.06 5.10
C LEU A 152 2.62 14.44 5.32
N THR A 153 2.67 13.15 5.65
CA THR A 153 3.93 12.41 5.84
C THR A 153 4.74 12.37 4.54
N PHE A 154 4.08 12.22 3.38
CA PHE A 154 4.74 12.31 2.08
C PHE A 154 5.32 13.71 1.81
N VAL A 155 4.58 14.78 2.07
CA VAL A 155 5.06 16.16 1.89
C VAL A 155 6.26 16.45 2.78
N VAL A 156 6.24 15.98 4.03
CA VAL A 156 7.40 16.12 4.94
C VAL A 156 8.61 15.35 4.39
N ALA A 157 8.40 14.15 3.86
CA ALA A 157 9.45 13.33 3.28
C ALA A 157 10.22 14.06 2.15
N LEU A 158 9.52 14.81 1.30
CA LEU A 158 10.14 15.58 0.20
C LEU A 158 11.12 16.66 0.68
N GLY A 159 10.91 17.20 1.88
CA GLY A 159 11.79 18.23 2.46
C GLY A 159 12.84 17.68 3.43
N ALA A 160 12.78 16.40 3.77
CA ALA A 160 13.56 15.79 4.85
C ALA A 160 14.46 14.67 4.32
N THR A 161 15.34 15.00 3.37
CA THR A 161 16.18 14.04 2.63
C THR A 161 17.00 13.11 3.52
N GLU A 162 17.52 13.61 4.64
CA GLU A 162 18.26 12.81 5.64
C GLU A 162 17.40 11.81 6.42
N SER A 163 16.08 11.90 6.31
CA SER A 163 15.10 11.06 7.03
C SER A 163 13.97 10.56 6.13
N LEU A 164 14.17 10.59 4.81
CA LEU A 164 13.18 10.21 3.79
C LEU A 164 12.63 8.80 4.06
N GLY A 165 13.53 7.88 4.41
CA GLY A 165 13.20 6.50 4.79
C GLY A 165 12.21 6.41 5.95
N ILE A 166 12.36 7.21 7.01
CA ILE A 166 11.43 7.22 8.15
C ILE A 166 10.03 7.64 7.71
N TRP A 167 9.94 8.74 6.96
CA TRP A 167 8.65 9.29 6.56
C TRP A 167 7.91 8.36 5.60
N GLN A 168 8.61 7.74 4.65
CA GLN A 168 7.98 6.77 3.75
C GLN A 168 7.51 5.51 4.50
N ARG A 169 8.28 5.02 5.48
CA ARG A 169 7.85 3.91 6.35
C ARG A 169 6.59 4.27 7.14
N LEU A 170 6.53 5.47 7.69
CA LEU A 170 5.35 5.94 8.41
C LEU A 170 4.12 5.99 7.49
N THR A 171 4.26 6.52 6.28
CA THR A 171 3.20 6.52 5.24
C THR A 171 2.72 5.09 4.95
N ASN A 172 3.65 4.16 4.74
CA ASN A 172 3.36 2.75 4.46
C ASN A 172 2.63 2.09 5.64
N VAL A 173 3.13 2.26 6.87
CA VAL A 173 2.48 1.70 8.08
C VAL A 173 1.06 2.23 8.22
N LEU A 174 0.83 3.53 8.05
CA LEU A 174 -0.51 4.13 8.12
C LEU A 174 -1.46 3.53 7.07
N GLY A 175 -1.02 3.48 5.81
CA GLY A 175 -1.85 2.99 4.70
C GLY A 175 -2.14 1.49 4.79
N TRP A 176 -1.11 0.67 5.00
CA TRP A 176 -1.26 -0.79 5.03
C TRP A 176 -2.04 -1.28 6.25
N THR A 177 -1.83 -0.66 7.42
CA THR A 177 -2.64 -1.01 8.61
C THR A 177 -4.10 -0.61 8.44
N TRP A 178 -4.39 0.51 7.77
CA TRP A 178 -5.75 0.90 7.44
C TRP A 178 -6.41 -0.08 6.46
N LEU A 179 -5.68 -0.54 5.44
CA LEU A 179 -6.21 -1.51 4.48
C LEU A 179 -6.51 -2.86 5.14
N ILE A 180 -5.62 -3.34 6.02
CA ILE A 180 -5.88 -4.53 6.86
C ILE A 180 -7.14 -4.33 7.70
N ALA A 181 -7.31 -3.16 8.34
CA ALA A 181 -8.48 -2.87 9.15
C ALA A 181 -9.79 -2.86 8.32
N LEU A 182 -9.76 -2.29 7.10
CA LEU A 182 -10.88 -2.32 6.17
C LEU A 182 -11.29 -3.75 5.82
N GLU A 183 -10.32 -4.61 5.49
CA GLU A 183 -10.58 -5.98 5.06
C GLU A 183 -11.07 -6.86 6.22
N VAL A 184 -10.48 -6.70 7.40
CA VAL A 184 -10.98 -7.36 8.63
C VAL A 184 -12.41 -6.91 8.95
N ARG A 185 -12.73 -5.61 8.79
CA ARG A 185 -14.10 -5.10 8.96
C ARG A 185 -15.05 -5.68 7.91
N ALA A 186 -14.61 -5.80 6.66
CA ALA A 186 -15.36 -6.44 5.58
C ALA A 186 -15.66 -7.92 5.87
N MET A 187 -14.69 -8.67 6.43
CA MET A 187 -14.89 -10.08 6.82
C MET A 187 -15.92 -10.26 7.95
N ARG A 188 -16.05 -9.27 8.84
CA ARG A 188 -16.99 -9.30 9.98
C ARG A 188 -18.41 -8.88 9.62
N THR A 189 -18.64 -8.39 8.40
CA THR A 189 -19.97 -7.97 7.98
C THR A 189 -20.86 -9.20 7.72
N PRO A 190 -22.01 -9.34 8.41
CA PRO A 190 -22.97 -10.41 8.14
C PRO A 190 -23.43 -10.35 6.69
N MET A 191 -23.53 -11.50 6.04
CA MET A 191 -24.13 -11.56 4.72
C MET A 191 -25.61 -11.26 4.82
N THR A 192 -26.04 -10.08 4.38
CA THR A 192 -27.43 -9.94 3.95
C THR A 192 -27.56 -10.70 2.63
N SER A 193 -28.30 -11.81 2.63
CA SER A 193 -28.79 -12.36 1.39
C SER A 193 -29.61 -11.27 0.73
N ARG A 194 -29.10 -10.66 -0.34
CA ARG A 194 -29.98 -9.97 -1.27
C ARG A 194 -30.88 -11.06 -1.86
N ALA A 195 -32.10 -11.14 -1.35
CA ALA A 195 -33.23 -11.77 -2.01
C ALA A 195 -33.63 -10.93 -3.22
#